data_AF-A0A2C9GQT6-F1
#
_entry.id   AF-A0A2C9GQT6-F1
#
_cell.length_a   1.000
_cell.length_b   1.000
_cell.length_c   1.000
_cell.angle_alpha   90.00
_cell.angle_beta   90.00
_cell.angle_gamma   90.00
#
_symmetry.space_group_name_H-M   'P 1'
#
loop_
_entity.id
_entity.type
_entity.pdbx_description
1 polymer ?
#
loop_
_entity_poly.entity_id
_entity_poly.type
_entity_poly.pdbx_seq_one_letter_code
_entity_poly.pdbx_strand_id
1 'polypeptide(L)'
;MRAAHNIGDWYECKLCDLKFRHPGSLRDHNNRKHNVASNCECTICGMMFEDSYGLKKHGRVHSNEQPFACRYCPKRFKSPNAHRAHELIHQGVVFTCEYCKKTYRYKSLLNMHVKKEHKKQVAESETKYD
;
A
#
# COMPACT_ATOMS: atom_id res chain seq x y z
N MET A 1 -3.06 -24.14 19.67
CA MET A 1 -4.51 -24.11 19.34
C MET A 1 -4.68 -23.20 18.14
N ARG A 2 -4.92 -23.76 16.95
CA ARG A 2 -5.22 -22.99 15.74
C ARG A 2 -6.71 -22.68 15.77
N ALA A 3 -7.08 -21.40 15.85
CA ALA A 3 -8.47 -20.99 15.78
C ALA A 3 -9.04 -21.46 14.43
N ALA A 4 -10.12 -22.23 14.48
CA ALA A 4 -10.91 -22.55 13.31
C ALA A 4 -11.36 -21.23 12.68
N HIS A 5 -10.82 -20.91 11.51
CA HIS A 5 -11.35 -19.82 10.70
C HIS A 5 -12.73 -20.30 10.23
N ASN A 6 -13.80 -19.76 10.81
CA ASN A 6 -15.18 -20.01 10.37
C ASN A 6 -15.30 -19.65 8.88
N ILE A 7 -15.21 -20.68 8.03
CA ILE A 7 -15.56 -20.64 6.62
C ILE A 7 -17.07 -20.82 6.58
N GLY A 8 -17.83 -19.72 6.58
CA GLY A 8 -19.29 -19.84 6.51
C GLY A 8 -20.03 -18.51 6.43
N ASP A 9 -19.71 -17.55 7.29
CA ASP A 9 -20.54 -16.36 7.43
C ASP A 9 -19.96 -15.16 6.68
N TRP A 10 -20.63 -14.79 5.60
CA TRP A 10 -20.41 -13.54 4.90
C TRP A 10 -21.19 -12.43 5.60
N TYR A 11 -20.51 -11.31 5.84
CA TYR A 11 -21.08 -10.14 6.48
C TYR A 11 -21.59 -9.18 5.40
N GLU A 12 -22.90 -9.01 5.32
CA GLU A 12 -23.54 -8.23 4.25
C GLU A 12 -23.73 -6.76 4.69
N CYS A 13 -23.45 -5.84 3.77
CA CYS A 13 -23.81 -4.45 3.98
C CYS A 13 -25.33 -4.29 3.88
N LYS A 14 -25.92 -3.51 4.80
CA LYS A 14 -27.36 -3.21 4.79
C LYS A 14 -27.72 -2.01 3.90
N LEU A 15 -26.71 -1.34 3.35
CA LEU A 15 -26.83 -0.08 2.62
C LEU A 15 -26.32 -0.20 1.16
N CYS A 16 -25.71 -1.34 0.80
CA CYS A 16 -25.40 -1.75 -0.57
C CYS A 16 -25.19 -3.28 -0.65
N ASP A 17 -25.04 -3.82 -1.87
CA ASP A 17 -25.00 -5.26 -2.12
C ASP A 17 -23.64 -5.94 -1.83
N LEU A 18 -22.69 -5.23 -1.20
CA LEU A 18 -21.35 -5.76 -0.92
C LEU A 18 -21.35 -6.70 0.29
N LYS A 19 -20.65 -7.82 0.15
CA LYS A 19 -20.45 -8.84 1.19
C LYS A 19 -18.97 -8.97 1.55
N PHE A 20 -18.69 -9.20 2.83
CA PHE A 20 -17.34 -9.21 3.38
C PHE A 20 -17.07 -10.50 4.14
N ARG A 21 -15.82 -10.99 4.10
CA ARG A 21 -15.42 -12.20 4.83
C ARG A 21 -15.20 -11.99 6.34
N HIS A 22 -15.09 -10.73 6.76
CA HIS A 22 -14.81 -10.38 8.15
C HIS A 22 -15.72 -9.22 8.62
N PRO A 23 -16.19 -9.24 9.88
CA PRO A 23 -17.01 -8.15 10.41
C PRO A 23 -16.28 -6.81 10.42
N GLY A 24 -14.96 -6.82 10.64
CA GLY A 24 -14.11 -5.63 10.58
C GLY A 24 -14.14 -4.97 9.20
N SER A 25 -14.08 -5.77 8.14
CA SER A 25 -14.14 -5.27 6.76
C SER A 25 -15.49 -4.67 6.41
N LEU A 26 -16.61 -5.25 6.88
CA LEU A 26 -17.93 -4.66 6.74
C LEU A 26 -18.04 -3.33 7.49
N ARG A 27 -17.54 -3.27 8.73
CA ARG A 27 -17.53 -2.04 9.53
C ARG A 27 -16.74 -0.92 8.84
N ASP A 28 -15.56 -1.25 8.32
CA ASP A 28 -14.73 -0.29 7.59
C ASP A 28 -15.44 0.19 6.31
N HIS A 29 -16.05 -0.73 5.56
CA HIS A 29 -16.86 -0.38 4.39
C HIS A 29 -18.01 0.58 4.75
N ASN A 30 -18.78 0.27 5.80
CA ASN A 30 -19.90 1.11 6.24
C ASN A 30 -19.42 2.51 6.64
N ASN A 31 -18.31 2.60 7.38
CA ASN A 31 -17.71 3.87 7.75
C ASN A 31 -17.24 4.67 6.53
N ARG A 32 -16.73 4.00 5.50
CA ARG A 32 -16.17 4.65 4.30
C ARG A 32 -17.21 5.07 3.27
N LYS A 33 -18.26 4.26 3.08
CA LYS A 33 -19.22 4.41 1.98
C LYS A 33 -20.59 4.94 2.41
N HIS A 34 -20.92 4.81 3.69
CA HIS A 34 -22.25 5.09 4.17
C HIS A 34 -22.31 6.02 5.38
N ASN A 35 -21.17 6.37 5.99
CA ASN A 35 -21.11 7.30 7.12
C ASN A 35 -20.46 8.63 6.73
N VAL A 36 -21.28 9.61 6.34
CA VAL A 36 -20.86 10.98 5.98
C VAL A 36 -20.34 11.77 7.20
N ALA A 37 -20.56 11.30 8.43
CA ALA A 37 -19.99 11.92 9.64
C ALA A 37 -18.55 11.44 9.93
N SER A 38 -18.04 10.45 9.21
CA SER A 38 -16.68 9.93 9.33
C SER A 38 -15.68 10.65 8.39
N ASN A 39 -16.00 11.89 8.00
CA ASN A 39 -15.23 12.70 7.07
C ASN A 39 -13.88 13.09 7.67
N CYS A 40 -12.85 12.34 7.32
CA CYS A 40 -11.47 12.69 7.64
C CYS A 40 -10.95 13.64 6.55
N GLU A 41 -11.44 14.87 6.54
CA GLU A 41 -11.02 15.93 5.62
C GLU A 41 -9.69 16.56 6.07
N CYS A 42 -8.79 16.78 5.11
CA CYS A 42 -7.61 17.60 5.37
C CYS A 42 -7.95 19.07 5.33
N THR A 43 -7.84 19.75 6.47
CA THR A 43 -8.13 21.20 6.58
C THR A 43 -7.19 22.10 5.77
N ILE A 44 -6.07 21.58 5.25
CA ILE A 44 -5.09 22.34 4.46
C ILE A 44 -5.42 22.30 2.97
N CYS A 45 -5.94 21.18 2.46
CA CYS A 45 -6.16 20.99 1.02
C CYS A 45 -7.54 20.45 0.64
N GLY A 46 -8.44 20.24 1.61
CA GLY A 46 -9.80 19.71 1.41
C GLY A 46 -9.83 18.24 0.98
N MET A 47 -8.70 17.53 0.99
CA MET A 47 -8.64 16.15 0.52
C MET A 47 -9.30 15.21 1.54
N MET A 48 -10.20 14.34 1.06
CA MET A 48 -10.98 13.43 1.89
C MET A 48 -10.26 12.09 2.06
N PHE A 49 -10.25 11.55 3.28
CA PHE A 49 -9.67 10.26 3.60
C PHE A 49 -10.72 9.28 4.15
N GLU A 50 -10.47 8.00 3.89
CA GLU A 50 -11.30 6.88 4.33
C GLU A 50 -11.32 6.70 5.86
N ASP A 51 -10.25 7.12 6.54
CA ASP A 51 -10.13 7.05 7.99
C ASP A 51 -9.13 8.11 8.54
N SER A 52 -9.14 8.26 9.86
CA SER A 52 -8.31 9.24 10.57
C SER A 52 -6.82 8.90 10.47
N TYR A 53 -6.47 7.63 10.30
CA TYR A 53 -5.09 7.19 10.10
C TYR A 53 -4.56 7.65 8.73
N GLY A 54 -5.36 7.54 7.68
CA GLY A 54 -5.09 8.04 6.33
C GLY A 54 -4.90 9.55 6.33
N LEU A 55 -5.81 10.29 6.98
CA LEU A 55 -5.68 11.74 7.14
C LEU A 55 -4.40 12.12 7.92
N LYS A 56 -4.13 11.46 9.06
CA LYS A 56 -2.91 11.72 9.85
C LYS A 56 -1.63 11.44 9.07
N LYS A 57 -1.62 10.36 8.28
CA LYS A 57 -0.50 10.02 7.40
C LYS A 57 -0.34 11.07 6.29
N HIS A 58 -1.44 11.51 5.70
CA HIS A 58 -1.44 12.54 4.67
C HIS A 58 -0.96 13.89 5.20
N GLY A 59 -1.32 14.28 6.43
CA GLY A 59 -0.86 15.54 7.03
C GLY A 59 0.66 15.71 7.03
N ARG A 60 1.43 14.61 6.98
CA ARG A 60 2.90 14.65 6.82
C ARG A 60 3.37 15.24 5.49
N VAL A 61 2.52 15.26 4.46
CA VAL A 61 2.83 15.90 3.17
C VAL A 61 2.95 17.41 3.36
N HIS A 62 2.05 18.00 4.14
CA HIS A 62 2.05 19.42 4.47
C HIS A 62 3.12 19.81 5.49
N SER A 63 3.58 18.85 6.30
CA SER A 63 4.71 19.05 7.21
C SER A 63 6.06 18.90 6.48
N ASN A 64 7.04 19.72 6.85
CA ASN A 64 8.43 19.55 6.43
C ASN A 64 9.22 18.58 7.34
N GLU A 65 8.57 17.95 8.31
CA GLU A 65 9.22 16.99 9.18
C GLU A 65 9.66 15.73 8.44
N GLN A 66 10.93 15.38 8.62
CA GLN A 66 11.53 14.16 8.09
C GLN A 66 12.09 13.33 9.26
N PRO A 67 11.22 12.64 10.02
CA PRO A 67 11.61 11.97 11.26
C PRO A 67 12.56 10.78 11.03
N PHE A 68 12.61 10.22 9.83
CA PHE A 68 13.43 9.03 9.53
C PHE A 68 14.76 9.44 8.89
N ALA A 69 15.83 9.49 9.67
CA ALA A 69 17.17 9.80 9.20
C ALA A 69 17.93 8.53 8.75
N CYS A 70 18.62 8.62 7.62
CA CYS A 70 19.52 7.55 7.16
C CYS A 70 20.75 7.48 8.07
N ARG A 71 21.19 6.27 8.43
CA ARG A 71 22.37 6.08 9.27
C ARG A 71 23.71 6.24 8.52
N TYR A 72 23.67 6.22 7.18
CA TYR A 72 24.85 6.20 6.32
C TYR A 72 25.08 7.51 5.55
N CYS A 73 24.09 8.40 5.51
CA CYS A 73 24.20 9.70 4.85
C CYS A 73 23.25 10.74 5.46
N PRO A 74 23.41 12.04 5.16
CA PRO A 74 22.57 13.11 5.73
C PRO A 74 21.09 13.11 5.31
N LYS A 75 20.65 12.17 4.44
CA LYS A 75 19.28 12.15 3.92
C LYS A 75 18.28 11.77 5.01
N ARG A 76 17.13 12.47 5.01
CA ARG A 76 15.99 12.18 5.88
C ARG A 76 14.72 11.99 5.05
N PHE A 77 13.76 11.25 5.60
CA PHE A 77 12.54 10.83 4.91
C PHE A 77 11.29 11.11 5.75
N LYS A 78 10.17 11.37 5.07
CA LYS A 78 8.84 11.58 5.69
C LYS A 78 8.12 10.27 6.05
N SER A 79 8.53 9.15 5.44
CA SER A 79 7.90 7.83 5.64
C SER A 79 8.92 6.74 5.94
N PRO A 80 8.56 5.75 6.79
CA PRO A 80 9.46 4.66 7.15
C PRO A 80 9.76 3.73 5.96
N ASN A 81 8.79 3.57 5.04
CA ASN A 81 8.97 2.75 3.85
C ASN A 81 9.98 3.37 2.88
N ALA A 82 9.92 4.69 2.67
CA ALA A 82 10.90 5.39 1.82
C ALA A 82 12.30 5.34 2.43
N HIS A 83 12.42 5.51 3.75
CA HIS A 83 13.68 5.34 4.46
C HIS A 83 14.26 3.93 4.26
N ARG A 84 13.47 2.88 4.54
CA ARG A 84 13.92 1.49 4.38
C ARG A 84 14.34 1.18 2.94
N ALA A 85 13.56 1.63 1.96
CA ALA A 85 13.90 1.44 0.55
C ALA A 85 15.20 2.16 0.16
N HIS A 86 15.49 3.32 0.76
CA HIS A 86 16.73 4.03 0.56
C HIS A 86 17.94 3.32 1.20
N GLU A 87 17.80 2.76 2.41
CA GLU A 87 18.90 2.04 3.08
C GLU A 87 19.44 0.86 2.26
N LEU A 88 18.60 0.24 1.42
CA LEU A 88 19.02 -0.80 0.48
C LEU A 88 20.13 -0.35 -0.47
N ILE A 89 20.22 0.94 -0.80
CA ILE A 89 21.29 1.49 -1.64
C ILE A 89 22.64 1.34 -0.95
N HIS A 90 22.70 1.64 0.35
CA HIS A 90 23.93 1.50 1.13
C HIS A 90 24.34 0.04 1.35
N GLN A 91 23.37 -0.87 1.31
CA GLN A 91 23.62 -2.32 1.36
C GLN A 91 23.98 -2.91 -0.02
N GLY A 92 24.00 -2.09 -1.08
CA GLY A 92 24.26 -2.57 -2.45
C GLY A 92 23.17 -3.47 -3.03
N VAL A 93 22.00 -3.56 -2.37
CA VAL A 93 20.90 -4.42 -2.82
C VAL A 93 20.33 -3.85 -4.11
N VAL A 94 20.25 -4.71 -5.13
CA VAL A 94 19.63 -4.41 -6.43
C VAL A 94 18.56 -5.45 -6.74
N PHE A 95 17.59 -5.03 -7.52
CA PHE A 95 16.50 -5.87 -7.99
C PHE A 95 16.75 -6.23 -9.45
N THR A 96 16.92 -7.51 -9.73
CA THR A 96 17.23 -8.01 -11.06
C THR A 96 15.95 -8.44 -11.77
N CYS A 97 15.79 -8.04 -13.02
CA CYS A 97 14.73 -8.53 -13.89
C CYS A 97 15.00 -10.00 -14.25
N GLU A 98 14.04 -10.87 -13.97
CA GLU A 98 14.21 -12.30 -14.24
C GLU A 98 14.29 -12.61 -15.73
N TYR A 99 13.59 -11.80 -16.54
CA TYR A 99 13.45 -11.98 -18.00
C TYR A 99 14.63 -11.45 -18.83
N CYS A 100 15.24 -10.33 -18.44
CA CYS A 100 16.34 -9.71 -19.21
C CYS A 100 17.61 -9.41 -18.40
N LYS A 101 17.65 -9.82 -17.12
CA LYS A 101 18.79 -9.65 -16.19
C LYS A 101 19.23 -8.20 -15.94
N LYS A 102 18.50 -7.19 -16.45
CA LYS A 102 18.72 -5.78 -16.10
C LYS A 102 18.48 -5.56 -14.60
N THR A 103 19.32 -4.75 -13.97
CA THR A 103 19.26 -4.48 -12.54
C THR A 103 18.69 -3.09 -12.26
N TYR A 104 17.97 -2.96 -11.15
CA TYR A 104 17.30 -1.74 -10.73
C TYR A 104 17.57 -1.46 -9.26
N ARG A 105 17.69 -0.18 -8.90
CA ARG A 105 17.91 0.22 -7.50
C ARG A 105 16.67 0.05 -6.62
N TYR A 106 15.48 0.11 -7.19
CA TYR A 106 14.21 -0.01 -6.46
C TYR A 106 13.28 -1.03 -7.10
N LYS A 107 12.54 -1.77 -6.28
CA LYS A 107 11.53 -2.73 -6.74
C LYS A 107 10.44 -2.08 -7.60
N SER A 108 10.05 -0.85 -7.30
CA SER A 108 9.07 -0.10 -8.11
C SER A 108 9.55 0.15 -9.54
N LEU A 109 10.84 0.46 -9.72
CA LEU A 109 11.44 0.64 -11.05
C LEU A 109 11.50 -0.68 -11.82
N LEU A 110 11.89 -1.76 -11.16
CA LEU A 110 11.84 -3.10 -11.76
C LEU A 110 10.41 -3.45 -12.20
N ASN A 111 9.42 -3.25 -11.33
CA ASN A 111 8.01 -3.52 -11.63
C ASN A 111 7.52 -2.70 -12.83
N MET A 112 7.88 -1.42 -12.90
CA MET A 112 7.54 -0.56 -14.04
C MET A 112 8.18 -1.06 -15.33
N HIS A 113 9.45 -1.45 -15.29
CA HIS A 113 10.14 -2.04 -16.43
C HIS A 113 9.48 -3.34 -16.88
N VAL A 114 9.23 -4.27 -15.96
CA VAL A 114 8.59 -5.56 -16.27
C VAL A 114 7.20 -5.35 -16.87
N LYS A 115 6.39 -4.46 -16.28
CA LYS A 115 5.08 -4.10 -16.81
C LYS A 115 5.12 -3.41 -18.17
N LYS A 116 6.24 -2.80 -18.57
CA LYS A 116 6.34 -2.10 -19.86
C LYS A 116 6.93 -3.00 -20.94
N GLU A 117 8.04 -3.66 -20.62
CA GLU A 117 8.90 -4.38 -21.57
C GLU A 117 8.65 -5.90 -21.57
N HIS A 118 8.08 -6.46 -20.50
CA HIS A 118 7.87 -7.90 -20.30
C HIS A 118 6.38 -8.28 -20.14
N LYS A 119 5.46 -7.45 -20.66
CA LYS A 119 4.00 -7.65 -20.54
C LYS A 119 3.52 -9.07 -20.89
N LYS A 120 4.04 -9.65 -21.97
CA LYS A 120 3.65 -10.97 -22.47
C LYS A 120 4.03 -12.08 -21.47
N GLN A 121 5.25 -12.02 -20.95
CA GLN A 121 5.79 -13.00 -20.01
C GLN A 121 5.12 -12.93 -18.63
N VAL A 122 4.66 -11.73 -18.24
CA VAL A 122 3.87 -11.55 -17.00
C VAL A 122 2.49 -12.18 -17.16
N ALA A 123 1.80 -11.91 -18.28
CA ALA A 123 0.48 -12.47 -18.55
C ALA A 123 0.47 -14.01 -18.58
N GLU A 124 1.53 -14.64 -19.13
CA GLU A 124 1.67 -16.10 -19.18
C GLU A 124 1.99 -16.73 -17.81
N SER A 125 2.54 -15.95 -16.87
CA SER A 125 2.83 -16.43 -15.51
C SER A 125 1.62 -16.38 -14.57
N GLU A 126 0.63 -15.53 -14.88
CA GLU A 126 -0.61 -15.37 -14.11
C GLU A 126 -1.67 -16.42 -14.46
N THR A 127 -1.56 -17.10 -15.61
CA THR A 127 -2.52 -18.12 -16.08
C THR A 127 -2.19 -19.56 -15.64
N LYS A 128 -1.18 -19.77 -14.79
CA LYS A 128 -0.72 -21.12 -14.37
C LYS A 128 -1.28 -21.59 -13.03
N TYR A 129 -2.23 -20.85 -12.46
CA TYR A 129 -2.90 -21.14 -11.18
C TYR A 129 -4.42 -21.00 -11.26
N ASP A 130 -5.01 -21.25 -12.44
CA ASP A 130 -6.44 -21.56 -12.61
C ASP A 130 -6.59 -23.05 -12.92
#